data_AF-A0A1S6JKU4-F1
#
_entry.id   AF-A0A1S6JKU4-F1
#
_cell.length_a   1.000
_cell.length_b   1.000
_cell.length_c   1.000
_cell.angle_alpha   90.00
_cell.angle_beta   90.00
_cell.angle_gamma   90.00
#
_symmetry.space_group_name_H-M   'P 1'
#
loop_
_entity.id
_entity.type
_entity.pdbx_description
1 polymer ?
#
loop_
_entity_poly.entity_id
_entity_poly.type
_entity_poly.pdbx_seq_one_letter_code
_entity_poly.pdbx_strand_id
1 'polypeptide(L)'
;MRHTHDVILTWADPDPDPDPPLWARAWDWLWEHLVTWRMLLAILAALTPWLGGHSPVSLWSDTVHQARTEAGILAAYVITAVALTTAWALDRHTGRAVPRFLLVTASLGAFGVFDWWDPILALTGVHK
;
A
#
# COMPACT_ATOMS: atom_id res chain seq x y z
N MET A 1 -12.26 -36.36 62.80
CA MET A 1 -12.96 -36.26 61.50
C MET A 1 -12.27 -35.18 60.69
N ARG A 2 -11.61 -35.54 59.58
CA ARG A 2 -10.77 -34.63 58.77
C ARG A 2 -11.62 -34.17 57.58
N HIS A 3 -12.02 -32.90 57.58
CA HIS A 3 -12.72 -32.29 56.44
C HIS A 3 -11.71 -32.04 55.32
N THR A 4 -11.60 -32.97 54.38
CA THR A 4 -10.85 -32.78 53.14
C THR A 4 -11.64 -31.82 52.26
N HIS A 5 -11.10 -30.62 52.03
CA HIS A 5 -11.63 -29.71 51.01
C HIS A 5 -11.10 -30.17 49.66
N ASP A 6 -11.92 -30.91 48.91
CA ASP A 6 -11.64 -31.17 47.51
C ASP A 6 -11.88 -29.88 46.73
N VAL A 7 -10.79 -29.16 46.43
CA VAL A 7 -10.80 -28.02 45.52
C VAL A 7 -10.88 -28.58 44.10
N ILE A 8 -12.09 -28.69 43.58
CA ILE A 8 -12.35 -29.02 42.19
C ILE A 8 -11.93 -27.81 41.35
N LEU A 9 -10.71 -27.87 40.79
CA LEU A 9 -10.25 -26.94 39.76
C LEU A 9 -11.10 -27.17 38.50
N THR A 10 -12.21 -26.45 38.42
CA THR A 10 -12.97 -26.31 37.18
C THR A 10 -12.15 -25.37 36.30
N TRP A 11 -11.53 -25.92 35.25
CA TRP A 11 -10.96 -25.11 34.18
C TRP A 11 -12.12 -24.28 33.63
N ALA A 12 -12.15 -22.99 33.98
CA ALA A 12 -13.02 -22.06 33.29
C ALA A 12 -12.65 -22.15 31.81
N ASP A 13 -13.65 -22.42 30.96
CA ASP A 13 -13.49 -22.35 29.51
C ASP A 13 -12.80 -21.00 29.21
N PRO A 14 -11.68 -20.97 28.46
CA PRO A 14 -11.06 -19.70 28.12
C PRO A 14 -12.12 -18.84 27.44
N ASP A 15 -12.35 -17.64 28.00
CA ASP A 15 -13.21 -16.62 27.40
C ASP A 15 -12.79 -16.50 25.93
N PRO A 16 -13.71 -16.62 24.94
CA PRO A 16 -13.32 -16.57 23.55
C PRO A 16 -12.54 -15.28 23.29
N ASP A 17 -11.34 -15.41 22.74
CA ASP A 17 -10.49 -14.25 22.40
C ASP A 17 -11.35 -13.22 21.65
N PRO A 18 -11.30 -11.93 22.04
CA PRO A 18 -12.12 -10.91 21.43
C PRO A 18 -11.86 -10.88 19.93
N ASP A 19 -12.94 -10.99 19.17
CA ASP A 19 -12.95 -10.98 17.71
C ASP A 19 -12.09 -9.81 17.20
N PRO A 20 -11.09 -10.04 16.33
CA PRO A 20 -10.18 -8.98 15.91
C PRO A 20 -10.95 -7.87 15.20
N PRO A 21 -10.58 -6.60 15.40
CA PRO A 21 -11.29 -5.48 14.80
C PRO A 21 -11.22 -5.54 13.27
N LEU A 22 -12.25 -5.03 12.59
CA LEU A 22 -12.38 -5.14 11.12
C LEU A 22 -11.18 -4.56 10.37
N TRP A 23 -10.53 -3.51 10.91
CA TRP A 23 -9.33 -2.94 10.32
C TRP A 23 -8.14 -3.90 10.39
N ALA A 24 -8.02 -4.70 11.45
CA ALA A 24 -6.96 -5.68 11.61
C ALA A 24 -7.15 -6.84 10.62
N ARG A 25 -8.40 -7.29 10.43
CA ARG A 25 -8.72 -8.30 9.40
C ARG A 25 -8.44 -7.78 7.99
N ALA A 26 -8.79 -6.53 7.71
CA ALA A 26 -8.49 -5.90 6.43
C ALA A 26 -6.97 -5.75 6.22
N TRP A 27 -6.23 -5.41 7.27
CA TRP A 27 -4.77 -5.32 7.24
C TRP A 27 -4.11 -6.68 7.01
N ASP A 28 -4.54 -7.73 7.72
CA ASP A 28 -4.02 -9.09 7.54
C ASP A 28 -4.31 -9.62 6.15
N TRP A 29 -5.53 -9.44 5.66
CA TRP A 29 -5.91 -9.79 4.29
C TRP A 29 -5.05 -9.05 3.26
N LEU A 30 -4.83 -7.75 3.49
CA LEU A 30 -3.99 -6.94 2.62
C LEU A 30 -2.53 -7.41 2.69
N TRP A 31 -2.01 -7.70 3.88
CA TRP A 31 -0.64 -8.14 4.10
C TRP A 31 -0.37 -9.50 3.45
N GLU A 32 -1.25 -10.47 3.61
CA GLU A 32 -1.14 -11.77 2.92
C GLU A 32 -1.21 -11.62 1.39
N HIS A 33 -2.09 -10.75 0.90
CA HIS A 33 -2.25 -10.53 -0.53
C HIS A 33 -1.06 -9.79 -1.14
N LEU A 34 -0.51 -8.81 -0.41
CA LEU A 34 0.55 -7.92 -0.86
C LEU A 34 1.94 -8.52 -0.60
N VAL A 35 2.22 -9.10 0.56
CA VAL A 35 3.54 -9.63 0.94
C VAL A 35 3.72 -11.05 0.43
N THR A 36 3.68 -11.18 -0.90
CA THR A 36 4.06 -12.42 -1.60
C THR A 36 5.49 -12.30 -2.13
N TRP A 37 6.21 -13.41 -2.32
CA TRP A 37 7.51 -13.40 -3.02
C TRP A 37 7.46 -12.70 -4.40
N ARG A 38 6.33 -12.78 -5.09
CA ARG A 38 6.07 -12.06 -6.36
C ARG A 38 6.12 -10.54 -6.19
N MET A 39 5.69 -10.02 -5.04
CA MET A 39 5.78 -8.59 -4.72
C MET A 39 7.22 -8.18 -4.48
N LEU A 40 8.00 -8.99 -3.77
CA LEU A 40 9.44 -8.71 -3.58
C LEU A 40 10.16 -8.66 -4.92
N LEU A 41 9.89 -9.59 -5.84
CA LEU A 41 10.43 -9.55 -7.20
C LEU A 41 9.94 -8.32 -7.99
N ALA A 42 8.67 -7.93 -7.84
CA ALA A 42 8.12 -6.75 -8.50
C ALA A 42 8.78 -5.46 -7.98
N ILE A 43 8.98 -5.33 -6.66
CA ILE A 43 9.71 -4.23 -6.03
C ILE A 43 11.16 -4.20 -6.52
N LEU A 44 11.84 -5.35 -6.53
CA LEU A 44 13.20 -5.44 -7.02
C LEU A 44 13.30 -4.98 -8.47
N ALA A 45 12.42 -5.47 -9.34
CA ALA A 45 12.37 -5.09 -10.76
C ALA A 45 12.03 -3.60 -10.96
N ALA A 46 11.19 -3.03 -10.11
CA ALA A 46 10.79 -1.62 -10.16
C ALA A 46 11.92 -0.68 -9.72
N LEU A 47 12.75 -1.10 -8.78
CA LEU A 47 13.90 -0.34 -8.29
C LEU A 47 15.19 -0.62 -9.07
N THR A 48 15.28 -1.76 -9.75
CA THR A 48 16.47 -2.12 -10.53
C THR A 48 16.60 -1.18 -11.73
N PRO A 49 17.78 -0.56 -11.96
CA PRO A 49 18.01 0.38 -13.06
C PRO A 49 18.28 -0.34 -14.38
N TRP A 50 17.33 -1.14 -14.85
CA TRP A 50 17.47 -1.91 -16.10
C TRP A 50 16.96 -1.13 -17.33
N LEU A 51 16.24 -0.01 -17.13
CA LEU A 51 15.70 0.80 -18.23
C LEU A 51 16.70 1.91 -18.60
N GLY A 52 17.75 1.55 -19.33
CA GLY A 52 18.76 2.52 -19.79
C GLY A 52 19.53 3.21 -18.66
N GLY A 53 19.71 2.53 -17.51
CA GLY A 53 20.37 3.08 -16.32
C GLY A 53 19.42 3.78 -15.34
N HIS A 54 18.14 3.94 -15.68
CA HIS A 54 17.11 4.46 -14.78
C HIS A 54 16.22 3.33 -14.25
N SER A 55 15.79 3.45 -13.00
CA SER A 55 14.76 2.57 -12.47
C SER A 55 13.39 2.98 -13.02
N PRO A 56 12.49 2.03 -13.33
CA PRO A 56 11.11 2.35 -13.70
C PRO A 56 10.40 3.31 -12.74
N VAL A 57 10.68 3.18 -11.43
CA VAL A 57 10.18 4.09 -10.38
C VAL A 57 10.68 5.52 -10.59
N SER A 58 11.96 5.67 -10.90
CA SER A 58 12.57 6.99 -11.16
C SER A 58 11.94 7.66 -12.38
N LEU A 59 11.76 6.92 -13.48
CA LEU A 59 11.14 7.47 -14.69
C LEU A 59 9.70 7.90 -14.46
N TRP A 60 8.91 7.07 -13.76
CA TRP A 60 7.54 7.45 -13.41
C TRP A 60 7.51 8.69 -12.50
N SER A 61 8.39 8.75 -11.50
CA SER A 61 8.54 9.91 -10.62
C SER A 61 8.85 11.18 -11.43
N ASP A 62 9.79 11.11 -12.38
CA ASP A 62 10.11 12.24 -13.25
C ASP A 62 8.90 12.65 -14.10
N THR A 63 8.13 11.68 -14.61
CA THR A 63 6.94 11.94 -15.42
C THR A 63 5.86 12.67 -14.62
N VAL A 64 5.58 12.23 -13.39
CA VAL A 64 4.59 12.86 -12.51
C VAL A 64 5.09 14.22 -12.03
N HIS A 65 6.39 14.35 -11.75
CA HIS A 65 6.99 15.63 -11.39
C HIS A 65 6.89 16.64 -12.54
N GLN A 66 7.19 16.22 -13.76
CA GLN A 66 7.02 17.05 -14.96
C GLN A 66 5.56 17.45 -15.17
N ALA A 67 4.62 16.52 -14.98
CA ALA A 67 3.19 16.84 -15.05
C ALA A 67 2.79 17.87 -13.98
N ARG A 68 3.37 17.80 -12.78
CA ARG A 68 3.13 18.77 -11.69
C ARG A 68 3.67 20.15 -12.03
N THR A 69 4.86 20.23 -12.64
CA THR A 69 5.51 21.51 -12.97
C THR A 69 4.93 22.17 -14.23
N GLU A 70 4.56 21.39 -15.24
CA GLU A 70 4.08 21.90 -16.53
C GLU A 70 2.55 22.07 -16.58
N ALA A 71 1.79 21.08 -16.08
CA ALA A 71 0.33 21.06 -16.15
C ALA A 71 -0.36 21.38 -14.81
N GLY A 72 0.43 21.57 -13.75
CA GLY A 72 -0.03 21.93 -12.42
C GLY A 72 -0.37 20.73 -11.52
N ILE A 73 -0.57 21.04 -10.24
CA ILE A 73 -0.74 20.04 -9.17
C ILE A 73 -1.93 19.12 -9.44
N LEU A 74 -3.08 19.67 -9.88
CA LEU A 74 -4.29 18.88 -10.14
C LEU A 74 -4.05 17.81 -11.22
N ALA A 75 -3.31 18.15 -12.28
CA ALA A 75 -3.01 17.21 -13.36
C ALA A 75 -2.17 16.03 -12.87
N ALA A 76 -1.14 16.30 -12.04
CA ALA A 76 -0.33 15.25 -11.44
C ALA A 76 -1.14 14.30 -10.53
N TYR A 77 -2.09 14.84 -9.76
CA TYR A 77 -3.01 14.04 -8.94
C TYR A 77 -3.92 13.16 -9.79
N VAL A 78 -4.52 13.71 -10.85
CA VAL A 78 -5.40 12.95 -11.75
C VAL A 78 -4.63 11.83 -12.45
N ILE A 79 -3.45 12.13 -13.00
CA ILE A 79 -2.59 11.13 -13.68
C ILE A 79 -2.22 10.00 -12.71
N THR A 80 -1.82 10.35 -11.49
CA THR A 80 -1.47 9.35 -10.47
C THR A 80 -2.68 8.52 -10.07
N ALA A 81 -3.82 9.15 -9.81
CA ALA A 81 -5.04 8.46 -9.39
C ALA A 81 -5.51 7.48 -10.48
N VAL A 82 -5.47 7.89 -11.74
CA VAL A 82 -5.81 7.02 -12.88
C VAL A 82 -4.82 5.87 -13.02
N ALA A 83 -3.51 6.13 -12.88
CA ALA A 83 -2.50 5.08 -12.95
C ALA A 83 -2.67 4.04 -11.83
N LEU A 84 -2.89 4.48 -10.58
CA LEU A 84 -3.09 3.61 -9.43
C LEU A 84 -4.38 2.80 -9.56
N THR A 85 -5.50 3.43 -9.90
CA THR A 85 -6.79 2.74 -10.05
C THR A 85 -6.74 1.72 -11.19
N THR A 86 -6.09 2.05 -12.30
CA THR A 86 -5.91 1.15 -13.45
C THR A 86 -5.03 -0.04 -13.07
N ALA A 87 -3.88 0.20 -12.43
CA ALA A 87 -2.98 -0.86 -11.98
C ALA A 87 -3.65 -1.80 -10.95
N TRP A 88 -4.43 -1.22 -10.03
CA TRP A 88 -5.19 -1.98 -9.05
C TRP A 88 -6.32 -2.81 -9.67
N ALA A 89 -7.08 -2.24 -10.61
CA ALA A 89 -8.10 -2.98 -11.35
C ALA A 89 -7.48 -4.15 -12.13
N LEU A 90 -6.35 -3.90 -12.81
CA LEU A 90 -5.59 -4.93 -13.54
C LEU A 90 -5.07 -6.03 -12.60
N ASP A 91 -4.57 -5.68 -11.41
CA ASP A 91 -4.08 -6.67 -10.44
C ASP A 91 -5.22 -7.55 -9.93
N ARG A 92 -6.36 -6.93 -9.57
CA ARG A 92 -7.60 -7.61 -9.16
C ARG A 92 -8.11 -8.59 -10.22
N HIS A 93 -8.06 -8.21 -11.50
CA HIS A 93 -8.61 -9.04 -12.58
C HIS A 93 -7.67 -10.14 -13.07
N THR A 94 -6.35 -9.94 -12.97
CA THR A 94 -5.40 -10.80 -13.68
C THR A 94 -4.52 -11.65 -12.76
N GLY A 95 -4.30 -11.25 -11.49
CA GLY A 95 -3.39 -11.96 -10.56
C GLY A 95 -1.95 -12.13 -11.06
N ARG A 96 -1.57 -11.40 -12.12
CA ARG A 96 -0.28 -11.54 -12.83
C ARG A 96 0.79 -10.63 -12.20
N ALA A 97 2.05 -10.98 -12.41
CA ALA A 97 3.18 -10.22 -11.85
C ALA A 97 3.32 -8.81 -12.46
N VAL A 98 2.87 -8.63 -13.71
CA VAL A 98 2.95 -7.35 -14.45
C VAL A 98 2.07 -6.25 -13.83
N PRO A 99 0.76 -6.47 -13.56
CA PRO A 99 -0.06 -5.50 -12.83
C PRO A 99 0.52 -5.09 -11.47
N ARG A 100 1.05 -6.05 -10.70
CA ARG A 100 1.74 -5.78 -9.43
C ARG A 100 2.97 -4.89 -9.59
N PHE A 101 3.80 -5.16 -10.60
CA PHE A 101 4.94 -4.30 -10.93
C PHE A 101 4.49 -2.87 -11.27
N LEU A 102 3.43 -2.72 -12.07
CA LEU A 102 2.87 -1.40 -12.39
C LEU A 102 2.34 -0.70 -11.15
N LEU A 103 1.64 -1.43 -10.27
CA LEU A 103 1.08 -0.90 -9.03
C LEU A 103 2.18 -0.42 -8.09
N VAL A 104 3.24 -1.22 -7.91
CA VAL A 104 4.41 -0.88 -7.11
C VAL A 104 5.15 0.32 -7.69
N THR A 105 5.38 0.33 -9.00
CA THR A 105 6.06 1.44 -9.69
C THR A 105 5.27 2.73 -9.56
N ALA A 106 3.96 2.67 -9.79
CA ALA A 106 3.05 3.80 -9.65
C ALA A 106 3.02 4.31 -8.20
N SER A 107 2.95 3.42 -7.21
CA SER A 107 2.88 3.78 -5.79
C SER A 107 4.18 4.39 -5.28
N LEU A 108 5.32 3.75 -5.55
CA LEU A 108 6.63 4.22 -5.10
C LEU A 108 7.03 5.52 -5.80
N GLY A 109 6.82 5.63 -7.12
CA GLY A 109 7.14 6.86 -7.84
C GLY A 109 6.19 8.01 -7.52
N ALA A 110 4.93 7.73 -7.18
CA ALA A 110 4.03 8.74 -6.63
C ALA A 110 4.50 9.24 -5.26
N PHE A 111 4.90 8.34 -4.37
CA PHE A 111 5.35 8.70 -3.01
C PHE A 111 6.54 9.68 -3.01
N GLY A 112 7.40 9.64 -4.03
CA GLY A 112 8.52 10.58 -4.17
C GLY A 112 8.12 11.99 -4.62
N VAL A 113 6.95 12.15 -5.25
CA VAL A 113 6.49 13.42 -5.84
C VAL A 113 5.45 14.12 -4.98
N PHE A 114 4.64 13.37 -4.23
CA PHE A 114 3.63 13.95 -3.35
C PHE A 114 4.27 14.44 -2.06
N ASP A 115 4.28 15.75 -1.89
CA ASP A 115 4.41 16.33 -0.56
C ASP A 115 3.10 16.05 0.19
N TRP A 116 3.18 15.32 1.30
CA TRP A 116 2.04 15.03 2.18
C TRP A 116 1.32 16.30 2.67
N TRP A 117 1.96 17.46 2.52
CA TRP A 117 1.37 18.77 2.80
C TRP A 117 0.55 19.37 1.65
N ASP A 118 0.67 18.90 0.41
CA ASP A 118 -0.08 19.40 -0.76
C ASP A 118 -1.61 19.36 -0.58
N PRO A 119 -2.23 18.30 -0.03
CA PRO A 119 -3.67 18.27 0.20
C PRO A 119 -4.10 19.34 1.21
N ILE A 120 -3.26 19.58 2.22
CA ILE A 120 -3.49 20.59 3.24
C ILE A 120 -3.34 21.98 2.63
N LEU A 121 -2.33 22.22 1.78
CA LEU A 121 -2.15 23.49 1.07
C LEU A 121 -3.27 23.74 0.06
N ALA A 122 -3.74 22.71 -0.64
CA ALA A 122 -4.88 22.79 -1.55
C ALA A 122 -6.20 23.09 -0.81
N LEU A 123 -6.40 22.50 0.37
CA LEU A 123 -7.56 22.76 1.23
C LEU A 123 -7.50 24.14 1.91
N THR A 124 -6.29 24.60 2.26
CA THR A 124 -6.08 25.87 2.97
C THR A 124 -5.90 27.06 2.02
N GLY A 125 -5.70 26.82 0.72
CA GLY A 125 -5.49 27.85 -0.30
C GLY A 125 -4.13 28.56 -0.20
N VAL A 126 -3.26 28.17 0.73
CA VAL A 126 -1.95 28.80 0.91
C VAL A 126 -0.99 28.22 -0.13
N HIS A 127 -0.69 29.01 -1.16
CA HIS A 127 0.32 28.69 -2.16
C HIS A 127 1.62 29.41 -1.75
N LYS A 128 2.76 28.72 -1.80
CA LYS A 128 4.09 29.35 -1.60
C LYS A 128 4.54 30.08 -2.85
#